data_AF-A0A0G3IVP7-F1
#
_entry.id   AF-A0A0G3IVP7-F1
#
_cell.length_a   1.000
_cell.length_b   1.000
_cell.length_c   1.000
_cell.angle_alpha   90.00
_cell.angle_beta   90.00
_cell.angle_gamma   90.00
#
_symmetry.space_group_name_H-M   'P 1'
#
loop_
_entity.id
_entity.type
_entity.pdbx_description
1 polymer ?
#
loop_
_entity_poly.entity_id
_entity_poly.type
_entity_poly.pdbx_seq_one_letter_code
_entity_poly.pdbx_strand_id
1 'polypeptide(L)'
;MARIGDDSLIVCGEQRADGTWLLTIRYTVHFEPGELGTRFADSVQVSADGGATPVPFVACGRAVLRRKRVVVADKAMTDDACATVCVRRGGGADALTQSARLRRIATQSPGTRPRGPGVVSSTGRLTGGANSGPS
;
A
#
# COMPACT_ATOMS: atom_id res chain seq x y z
N MET A 1 -7.16 -22.78 5.06
CA MET A 1 -7.43 -21.85 6.19
C MET A 1 -6.97 -20.47 5.78
N ALA A 2 -7.57 -19.42 6.33
CA ALA A 2 -7.18 -18.05 6.02
C ALA A 2 -5.67 -17.85 6.28
N ARG A 3 -5.00 -17.11 5.41
CA ARG A 3 -3.56 -16.80 5.54
C ARG A 3 -3.25 -15.42 4.99
N ILE A 4 -2.24 -14.76 5.56
CA ILE A 4 -1.67 -13.55 4.96
C ILE A 4 -0.69 -14.01 3.89
N GLY A 5 -0.72 -13.39 2.70
CA GLY A 5 0.16 -13.79 1.60
C GLY A 5 1.62 -13.46 1.91
N ASP A 6 2.50 -14.44 1.74
CA ASP A 6 3.90 -14.41 2.21
C ASP A 6 4.68 -13.18 1.70
N ASP A 7 4.49 -12.80 0.43
CA ASP A 7 5.15 -11.63 -0.20
C ASP A 7 4.23 -10.41 -0.35
N SER A 8 3.06 -10.43 0.28
CA SER A 8 2.07 -9.37 0.11
C SER A 8 2.26 -8.21 1.08
N LEU A 9 2.94 -8.43 2.20
CA LEU A 9 3.09 -7.43 3.26
C LEU A 9 4.19 -6.43 2.92
N ILE A 10 3.76 -5.22 2.56
CA ILE A 10 4.61 -4.09 2.22
C ILE A 10 4.35 -2.97 3.24
N VAL A 11 5.42 -2.46 3.83
CA VAL A 11 5.39 -1.37 4.81
C VAL A 11 6.24 -0.24 4.26
N CYS A 12 5.61 0.87 3.91
CA CYS A 12 6.28 2.08 3.44
C CYS A 12 6.12 3.19 4.46
N GLY A 13 7.20 3.93 4.74
CA GLY A 13 7.18 5.09 5.63
C GLY A 13 7.60 6.36 4.92
N GLU A 14 6.88 7.43 5.24
CA GLU A 14 7.17 8.80 4.81
C GLU A 14 7.20 9.69 6.05
N GLN A 15 8.30 10.41 6.25
CA GLN A 15 8.38 11.42 7.31
C GLN A 15 7.65 12.69 6.85
N ARG A 16 6.83 13.24 7.73
CA ARG A 16 6.02 14.44 7.49
C ARG A 16 6.74 15.67 8.01
N ALA A 17 6.29 16.85 7.57
CA ALA A 17 6.87 18.13 7.98
C ALA A 17 6.76 18.41 9.49
N ASP A 18 5.78 17.80 10.17
CA ASP A 18 5.60 17.90 11.63
C ASP A 18 6.49 16.93 12.43
N GLY A 19 7.39 16.21 11.76
CA GLY A 19 8.27 15.20 12.34
C GLY A 19 7.60 13.84 12.56
N THR A 20 6.29 13.69 12.35
CA THR A 20 5.63 12.38 12.46
C THR A 20 5.90 11.52 11.22
N TRP A 21 5.76 10.21 11.36
CA TRP A 21 5.85 9.27 10.24
C TRP A 21 4.48 8.79 9.83
N LEU A 22 4.18 8.87 8.54
CA LEU A 22 3.04 8.22 7.93
C LEU A 22 3.48 6.87 7.38
N LEU A 23 2.97 5.80 7.99
CA LEU A 23 3.19 4.44 7.51
C LEU A 23 2.00 3.99 6.66
N THR A 24 2.28 3.49 5.45
CA THR A 24 1.33 2.77 4.61
C THR A 24 1.66 1.29 4.62
N ILE A 25 0.73 0.49 5.13
CA ILE A 25 0.84 -0.97 5.22
C ILE A 25 -0.14 -1.58 4.23
N ARG A 26 0.34 -2.44 3.34
CA ARG A 26 -0.46 -3.17 2.34
C ARG A 26 -0.21 -4.66 2.48
N TYR A 27 -1.25 -5.48 2.42
CA TYR A 27 -1.17 -6.94 2.46
C TYR A 27 -2.41 -7.57 1.83
N THR A 28 -2.30 -8.84 1.46
CA THR A 28 -3.41 -9.64 0.94
C THR A 28 -3.71 -10.75 1.92
N VAL A 29 -4.99 -10.95 2.22
CA VAL A 29 -5.46 -12.12 2.97
C VAL A 29 -6.12 -13.08 2.00
N HIS A 30 -5.68 -14.34 2.00
CA HIS A 30 -6.26 -15.43 1.22
C HIS A 30 -7.22 -16.23 2.07
N PHE A 31 -8.33 -16.66 1.47
CA PHE A 31 -9.42 -17.37 2.13
C PHE A 31 -9.78 -18.65 1.38
N GLU A 32 -10.18 -19.67 2.12
CA GLU A 32 -10.80 -20.87 1.58
C GLU A 32 -12.26 -20.62 1.19
N PRO A 33 -12.83 -21.45 0.31
CA PRO A 33 -14.25 -21.36 -0.07
C PRO A 33 -15.21 -21.33 1.14
N GLY A 34 -14.92 -22.10 2.19
CA GLY A 34 -15.75 -22.14 3.41
C GLY A 34 -15.64 -20.92 4.33
N GLU A 35 -14.72 -20.00 4.05
CA GLU A 35 -14.50 -18.78 4.86
C GLU A 35 -15.16 -17.56 4.21
N LEU A 36 -15.63 -17.67 2.97
CA LEU A 36 -16.27 -16.57 2.25
C LEU A 36 -17.54 -16.12 2.98
N GLY A 37 -17.73 -14.80 3.09
CA GLY A 37 -18.84 -14.19 3.83
C GLY A 37 -18.64 -14.11 5.35
N THR A 38 -17.59 -14.73 5.90
CA THR A 38 -17.29 -14.60 7.34
C THR A 38 -16.62 -13.26 7.68
N ARG A 39 -16.81 -12.81 8.91
CA ARG A 39 -16.25 -11.55 9.42
C ARG A 39 -14.87 -11.79 10.02
N PHE A 40 -13.94 -10.92 9.67
CA PHE A 40 -12.60 -10.83 10.22
C PHE A 40 -12.36 -9.44 10.77
N ALA A 41 -11.36 -9.29 11.62
CA ALA A 41 -10.83 -8.00 12.04
C ALA A 41 -9.33 -8.03 11.89
N ASP A 42 -8.76 -6.98 11.31
CA ASP A 42 -7.31 -6.82 11.23
C ASP A 42 -6.83 -5.67 12.12
N SER A 43 -5.64 -5.77 12.68
CA SER A 43 -4.97 -4.70 13.43
C SER A 43 -3.53 -4.59 12.97
N VAL A 44 -2.95 -3.41 13.15
CA VAL A 44 -1.53 -3.16 12.83
C VAL A 44 -0.87 -2.67 14.10
N GLN A 45 0.23 -3.31 14.47
CA GLN A 45 1.11 -2.86 15.53
C GLN A 45 2.40 -2.36 14.88
N VAL A 46 2.84 -1.18 15.27
CA VAL A 46 4.09 -0.57 14.83
C VAL A 46 4.87 -0.26 16.10
N SER A 47 6.07 -0.83 16.24
CA SER A 47 6.86 -0.80 17.48
C SER A 47 6.18 -1.49 18.67
N ALA A 48 6.86 -1.55 19.83
CA ALA A 48 6.39 -2.25 21.01
C ALA A 48 5.15 -1.59 21.66
N ASP A 49 4.96 -0.28 21.49
CA ASP A 49 4.10 0.51 22.38
C ASP A 49 2.76 0.96 21.78
N GLY A 50 2.27 0.36 20.69
CA GLY A 50 0.98 0.75 20.15
C GLY A 50 0.40 -0.16 19.07
N GLY A 51 -0.77 -0.74 19.37
CA GLY A 51 -1.63 -1.40 18.39
C GLY A 51 -2.71 -0.46 17.89
N ALA A 52 -2.85 -0.32 16.57
CA ALA A 52 -3.98 0.36 15.96
C ALA A 52 -5.28 -0.43 16.23
N THR A 53 -6.38 0.29 16.44
CA THR A 53 -7.72 -0.29 16.64
C THR A 53 -8.02 -1.33 15.57
N PRO A 54 -8.49 -2.53 15.95
CA PRO A 54 -8.90 -3.54 14.98
C PRO A 54 -9.99 -3.01 14.05
N VAL A 55 -9.82 -3.23 12.74
CA VAL A 55 -10.76 -2.80 11.70
C VAL A 55 -11.47 -4.04 11.15
N PRO A 56 -12.80 -4.13 11.30
CA PRO A 56 -13.55 -5.26 10.79
C PRO A 56 -13.63 -5.24 9.26
N PHE A 57 -13.73 -6.42 8.65
CA PHE A 57 -14.01 -6.62 7.24
C PHE A 57 -14.63 -8.00 6.98
N VAL A 58 -15.14 -8.22 5.78
CA VAL A 58 -15.73 -9.50 5.35
C VAL A 58 -14.84 -10.13 4.29
N ALA A 59 -14.66 -11.46 4.34
CA ALA A 59 -14.02 -12.23 3.29
C ALA A 59 -14.92 -12.27 2.04
N CYS A 60 -14.89 -11.21 1.23
CA CYS A 60 -15.73 -11.06 0.04
C CYS A 60 -15.22 -11.81 -1.21
N GLY A 61 -14.08 -12.48 -1.10
CA GLY A 61 -13.49 -13.27 -2.17
C GLY A 61 -12.31 -14.08 -1.67
N ARG A 62 -11.73 -14.91 -2.55
CA ARG A 62 -10.59 -15.78 -2.22
C ARG A 62 -9.32 -15.03 -1.86
N ALA A 63 -9.23 -13.76 -2.24
CA ALA A 63 -8.15 -12.87 -1.88
C ALA A 63 -8.73 -11.47 -1.63
N VAL A 64 -8.42 -10.88 -0.48
CA VAL A 64 -8.82 -9.51 -0.13
C VAL A 64 -7.58 -8.68 0.10
N LEU A 65 -7.41 -7.65 -0.73
CA LEU A 65 -6.35 -6.67 -0.53
C LEU A 65 -6.75 -5.69 0.56
N ARG A 66 -5.82 -5.44 1.49
CA ARG A 66 -6.00 -4.53 2.61
C ARG A 66 -4.91 -3.46 2.57
N ARG A 67 -5.30 -2.24 2.93
CA ARG A 67 -4.40 -1.10 3.08
C ARG A 67 -4.74 -0.37 4.37
N LYS A 68 -3.71 -0.09 5.17
CA LYS A 68 -3.82 0.68 6.41
C LYS A 68 -2.82 1.83 6.40
N ARG A 69 -3.22 2.93 7.04
CA ARG A 69 -2.38 4.09 7.26
C ARG A 69 -2.30 4.34 8.76
N VAL A 70 -1.09 4.42 9.28
CA VAL A 70 -0.84 4.65 10.71
C VAL A 70 0.11 5.84 10.81
N VAL A 71 -0.21 6.78 11.68
CA VAL A 71 0.70 7.88 12.03
C VAL A 71 1.41 7.49 13.31
N VAL A 72 2.74 7.57 13.30
CA VAL A 72 3.59 7.28 14.45
C VAL A 72 4.49 8.46 14.75
N ALA A 73 4.79 8.68 16.03
CA ALA A 73 5.72 9.73 16.43
C ALA A 73 7.16 9.38 16.01
N ASP A 74 7.97 10.40 15.72
CA ASP A 74 9.39 10.21 15.34
C ASP A 74 10.16 9.35 16.33
N LYS A 75 9.97 9.61 17.64
CA LYS A 75 10.61 8.87 18.73
C LYS A 75 10.30 7.37 18.77
N ALA A 76 9.22 6.94 18.12
CA ALA A 76 8.83 5.54 18.04
C ALA A 76 9.43 4.83 16.80
N MET A 77 10.04 5.58 15.89
CA MET A 77 10.73 5.04 14.72
C MET A 77 12.21 4.81 15.01
N THR A 78 12.60 3.55 14.97
CA THR A 78 13.98 3.09 14.94
C THR A 78 14.37 2.66 13.52
N ASP A 79 15.66 2.43 13.27
CA ASP A 79 16.15 1.90 11.99
C ASP A 79 15.65 0.48 11.70
N ASP A 80 15.34 -0.29 12.76
CA ASP A 80 14.78 -1.64 12.68
C ASP A 80 13.26 -1.67 12.86
N ALA A 81 12.57 -0.55 12.65
CA ALA A 81 11.12 -0.49 12.80
C ALA A 81 10.43 -1.55 11.91
N CYS A 82 9.57 -2.35 12.53
CA CYS A 82 8.72 -3.32 11.85
C CYS A 82 7.26 -3.00 12.10
N ALA A 83 6.41 -3.37 11.13
CA ALA A 83 4.97 -3.38 11.32
C ALA A 83 4.49 -4.84 11.30
N THR A 84 3.68 -5.17 12.29
CA THR A 84 3.05 -6.48 12.46
C THR A 84 1.56 -6.34 12.19
N VAL A 85 1.07 -7.06 11.18
CA VAL A 85 -0.35 -7.22 10.90
C VAL A 85 -0.85 -8.43 11.66
N CYS A 86 -1.98 -8.27 12.35
CA CYS A 86 -2.72 -9.37 12.94
C CYS A 86 -4.09 -9.45 12.28
N VAL A 87 -4.51 -10.61 11.80
CA VAL A 87 -5.86 -10.87 11.25
C VAL A 87 -6.52 -11.93 12.12
N ARG A 88 -7.70 -11.61 12.64
CA ARG A 88 -8.48 -12.49 13.53
C ARG A 88 -9.84 -12.77 12.92
N ARG A 89 -10.30 -14.01 13.05
CA ARG A 89 -11.69 -14.34 12.73
C ARG A 89 -12.61 -13.80 13.83
N GLY A 90 -13.73 -13.20 13.45
CA GLY A 90 -14.71 -12.68 14.42
C GLY A 90 -15.23 -13.81 15.31
N GLY A 91 -15.01 -13.69 16.62
CA GLY A 91 -15.41 -14.70 17.61
C GLY A 91 -14.49 -15.92 17.73
N GLY A 92 -13.35 -15.95 17.04
CA GLY A 92 -12.36 -17.02 17.13
C GLY A 92 -11.11 -16.62 17.94
N ALA A 93 -10.41 -17.61 18.50
CA ALA A 93 -9.12 -17.42 19.16
C ALA A 93 -7.94 -17.32 18.16
N ASP A 94 -8.14 -17.80 16.94
CA ASP A 94 -7.08 -17.86 15.93
C ASP A 94 -6.74 -16.47 15.39
N ALA A 95 -5.46 -16.13 15.50
CA ALA A 95 -4.87 -14.91 14.96
C ALA A 95 -3.74 -15.27 13.99
N LEU A 96 -3.84 -14.76 12.77
CA LEU A 96 -2.77 -14.80 11.78
C LEU A 96 -1.90 -13.57 11.97
N THR A 97 -0.59 -13.75 12.07
CA THR A 97 0.34 -12.63 12.25
C THR A 97 1.41 -12.66 11.18
N GLN A 98 1.70 -11.49 10.61
CA GLN A 98 2.83 -11.32 9.70
C GLN A 98 3.50 -9.98 9.95
N SER A 99 4.82 -9.98 9.96
CA SER A 99 5.63 -8.78 10.18
C SER A 99 6.47 -8.48 8.96
N ALA A 100 6.67 -7.19 8.68
CA ALA A 100 7.61 -6.74 7.68
C ALA A 100 8.36 -5.50 8.17
N ARG A 101 9.62 -5.41 7.74
CA ARG A 101 10.47 -4.25 8.01
C ARG A 101 9.97 -3.03 7.24
N LEU A 102 10.07 -1.88 7.89
CA LEU A 102 9.77 -0.60 7.28
C LEU A 102 10.73 -0.31 6.12
N ARG A 103 10.18 0.01 4.95
CA ARG A 103 10.93 0.60 3.84
C ARG A 103 10.76 2.11 3.92
N ARG A 104 11.83 2.81 4.29
CA ARG A 104 11.85 4.28 4.27
C ARG A 104 11.89 4.74 2.83
N ILE A 105 10.85 5.43 2.40
CA ILE A 105 10.88 6.17 1.16
C ILE A 105 11.47 7.51 1.55
N ALA A 106 12.76 7.73 1.24
CA ALA A 106 13.29 9.08 1.30
C ALA A 106 12.42 9.92 0.37
N THR A 107 11.68 10.88 0.92
CA THR A 107 11.09 11.95 0.12
C THR A 107 12.22 12.50 -0.73
N GLN A 108 12.17 12.26 -2.04
CA GLN A 108 13.06 12.95 -2.96
C GLN A 108 12.97 14.43 -2.62
N SER A 109 14.13 15.06 -2.44
CA SER A 109 14.25 16.49 -2.19
C SER A 109 13.24 17.26 -3.05
N PRO A 110 12.59 18.32 -2.54
CA PRO A 110 11.71 19.17 -3.34
C PRO A 110 12.56 19.88 -4.41
N GLY A 111 12.81 19.21 -5.53
CA GLY A 111 13.92 19.60 -6.39
C GLY A 111 14.11 18.68 -7.59
N THR A 112 13.04 18.40 -8.33
CA THR A 112 13.04 18.43 -9.81
C THR A 112 11.63 18.10 -10.30
N ARG A 113 10.92 19.15 -10.70
CA ARG A 113 9.69 19.08 -11.48
C ARG A 113 9.90 18.10 -12.65
N PRO A 114 9.09 17.04 -12.81
CA PRO A 114 9.05 16.30 -14.07
C PRO A 114 8.64 17.31 -15.14
N ARG A 115 9.55 17.67 -16.04
CA ARG A 115 9.17 18.37 -17.27
C ARG A 115 8.19 17.43 -17.97
N GLY A 116 7.03 17.99 -18.32
CA GLY A 116 5.93 17.26 -18.94
C GLY A 116 6.35 16.52 -20.21
N PRO A 117 5.44 15.69 -20.75
CA PRO A 117 5.73 14.85 -21.92
C PRO A 117 6.30 15.71 -23.04
N GLY A 118 7.46 15.27 -23.55
CA GLY A 118 8.20 15.97 -24.60
C GLY A 118 7.30 16.23 -25.79
N VAL A 119 7.24 17.50 -26.21
CA VAL A 119 6.79 17.86 -27.55
C VAL A 119 7.78 17.22 -28.52
N VAL A 120 7.32 16.18 -29.21
CA VAL A 120 8.04 15.61 -30.35
C VAL A 120 7.85 16.60 -31.50
N SER A 121 8.78 17.52 -31.68
CA SER A 121 8.87 18.30 -32.92
C SER A 121 9.38 17.39 -34.03
N SER A 122 8.47 16.73 -34.74
CA SER A 122 8.78 16.15 -36.05
C SER A 122 8.84 17.28 -37.08
N THR A 123 10.02 17.86 -37.27
CA THR A 123 10.37 18.55 -38.52
C THR A 123 10.53 17.51 -39.63
N GLY A 124 9.41 17.01 -40.13
CA GLY A 124 9.32 16.11 -41.28
C GLY A 124 8.71 16.86 -42.46
N ARG A 125 9.56 17.52 -43.25
CA ARG A 125 9.20 18.10 -44.54
C ARG A 125 8.78 16.96 -45.48
N LEU A 126 7.48 16.80 -45.72
CA LEU A 126 6.96 16.06 -46.87
C LEU A 126 6.31 17.07 -47.81
N THR A 127 7.10 17.49 -48.79
CA THR A 127 6.63 18.11 -50.03
C THR A 127 5.99 17.06 -50.91
N GLY A 128 4.77 17.34 -51.37
CA GLY A 128 4.01 16.57 -52.37
C GLY A 128 2.58 16.40 -51.89
N GLY A 129 1.53 16.80 -52.59
CA GLY A 129 1.37 17.21 -53.98
C GLY A 129 -0.07 16.86 -54.38
N ALA A 130 -0.65 17.70 -55.23
CA ALA A 130 -1.89 17.50 -55.99
C ALA A 130 -3.25 17.67 -55.28
N ASN A 131 -3.85 18.82 -55.57
CA ASN A 131 -5.27 19.05 -55.81
C ASN A 131 -5.94 17.91 -56.61
N SER A 132 -7.13 17.49 -56.19
CA SER A 132 -8.23 17.06 -57.08
C SER A 132 -9.56 17.21 -56.31
N GLY A 133 -10.47 18.08 -56.77
CA GLY A 133 -11.87 18.21 -56.25
C GLY A 133 -12.80 17.11 -56.79
N PRO A 134 -14.08 17.38 -57.11
CA PRO A 134 -15.11 18.12 -56.37
C PRO A 134 -16.43 17.31 -56.22
N SER A 135 -17.35 17.76 -55.36
CA SER A 135 -18.80 17.94 -55.60
C SER A 135 -19.41 18.65 -54.41
#